data_AF-A0A2D8QXL0-F1
#
_entry.id   AF-A0A2D8QXL0-F1
#
_cell.length_a   1.000
_cell.length_b   1.000
_cell.length_c   1.000
_cell.angle_alpha   90.00
_cell.angle_beta   90.00
_cell.angle_gamma   90.00
#
_symmetry.space_group_name_H-M   'P 1'
#
loop_
_entity.id
_entity.type
_entity.pdbx_description
1 polymer ?
#
loop_
_entity_poly.entity_id
_entity_poly.type
_entity_poly.pdbx_seq_one_letter_code
_entity_poly.pdbx_strand_id
1 'polypeptide(L)'
;MRRFAIIGSRAPPSSTFHLDDLPGSGRIDVVCRNIGACLLLSHGIREDVEVIVHLLGSPGKPRRIRFMGSDITGLRADERSIAGNIRKVVVEPLPPIGTWKQLTQGMAHSGGDLRTTVEEWRRMDVEVCVLDMNGDSLESMHENQGDIGFIVGDDRAIDGIEDLGDVSMVSLGKEWLLGSACISIVHHWLDSHAGKPS
;
A
#
# COMPACT_ATOMS: atom_id res chain seq x y z
N MET A 1 -4.41 10.86 -9.24
CA MET A 1 -3.93 10.41 -7.92
C MET A 1 -3.45 8.97 -8.04
N ARG A 2 -2.34 8.64 -7.39
CA ARG A 2 -1.73 7.30 -7.41
C ARG A 2 -2.09 6.60 -6.11
N ARG A 3 -2.68 5.41 -6.18
CA ARG A 3 -3.06 4.65 -4.98
C ARG A 3 -2.29 3.35 -4.89
N PHE A 4 -1.95 2.95 -3.67
CA PHE A 4 -1.25 1.69 -3.40
C PHE A 4 -1.94 0.92 -2.30
N ALA A 5 -2.27 -0.33 -2.56
CA ALA A 5 -2.72 -1.30 -1.57
C ALA A 5 -1.54 -2.23 -1.25
N ILE A 6 -0.94 -2.05 -0.07
CA ILE A 6 0.19 -2.87 0.38
C ILE A 6 -0.35 -4.02 1.21
N ILE A 7 -0.05 -5.25 0.81
CA ILE A 7 -0.49 -6.45 1.53
C ILE A 7 0.56 -6.82 2.56
N GLY A 8 0.18 -6.87 3.84
CA GLY A 8 0.93 -7.46 4.94
C GLY A 8 0.25 -8.75 5.38
N SER A 9 0.50 -9.83 4.64
CA SER A 9 -0.11 -11.16 4.80
C SER A 9 0.14 -11.74 6.20
N ARG A 10 1.29 -11.43 6.79
CA ARG A 10 1.69 -11.90 8.13
C ARG A 10 1.67 -10.81 9.20
N ALA A 11 1.48 -9.56 8.80
CA ALA A 11 1.54 -8.43 9.71
C ALA A 11 0.31 -8.44 10.64
N PRO A 12 0.50 -8.44 11.98
CA PRO A 12 -0.61 -8.63 12.91
C PRO A 12 -1.54 -7.40 12.91
N PRO A 13 -2.87 -7.59 12.76
CA PRO A 13 -3.81 -6.47 12.73
C PRO A 13 -4.19 -5.94 14.11
N SER A 14 -4.01 -6.74 15.17
CA SER A 14 -4.54 -6.40 16.51
C SER A 14 -3.65 -6.79 17.69
N SER A 15 -2.37 -7.08 17.44
CA SER A 15 -1.38 -7.30 18.49
C SER A 15 -0.17 -6.39 18.30
N THR A 16 0.41 -5.95 19.42
CA THR A 16 1.70 -5.26 19.40
C THR A 16 2.80 -6.19 18.89
N PHE A 17 3.89 -5.60 18.43
CA PHE A 17 5.07 -6.30 17.94
C PHE A 17 6.37 -5.62 18.38
N HIS A 18 7.52 -6.27 18.12
CA HIS A 18 8.83 -5.82 18.57
C HIS A 18 9.49 -4.94 17.51
N LEU A 19 9.79 -3.67 17.86
CA LEU A 19 10.46 -2.74 16.95
C LEU A 19 11.92 -3.12 16.65
N ASP A 20 12.51 -3.97 17.48
CA ASP A 20 13.89 -4.47 17.31
C ASP A 20 13.92 -5.76 16.46
N ASP A 21 12.76 -6.32 16.10
CA ASP A 21 12.62 -7.51 15.24
C ASP A 21 11.43 -7.35 14.28
N LEU A 22 11.52 -6.39 13.36
CA LEU A 22 10.50 -6.15 12.34
C LEU A 22 10.30 -7.36 11.39
N PRO A 23 11.34 -8.11 10.97
CA PRO A 23 11.17 -9.32 10.17
C PRO A 23 10.40 -10.42 10.91
N GLY A 24 10.75 -10.70 12.18
CA GLY A 24 10.03 -11.68 13.01
C GLY A 24 8.62 -11.23 13.41
N SER A 25 8.35 -9.93 13.36
CA SER A 25 7.05 -9.31 13.65
C SER A 25 6.02 -9.43 12.51
N GLY A 26 6.10 -10.47 11.68
CA GLY A 26 5.21 -10.65 10.54
C GLY A 26 5.61 -9.81 9.32
N ARG A 27 6.91 -9.65 9.09
CA ARG A 27 7.50 -8.90 7.96
C ARG A 27 7.07 -7.43 7.89
N ILE A 28 6.95 -6.79 9.05
CA ILE A 28 6.69 -5.35 9.12
C ILE A 28 7.81 -4.58 8.40
N ASP A 29 9.04 -5.11 8.36
CA ASP A 29 10.16 -4.57 7.59
C ASP A 29 9.80 -4.35 6.11
N VAL A 30 9.13 -5.33 5.48
CA VAL A 30 8.69 -5.25 4.07
C VAL A 30 7.60 -4.18 3.92
N VAL A 31 6.61 -4.19 4.80
CA VAL A 31 5.52 -3.20 4.80
C VAL A 31 6.08 -1.79 4.93
N CYS A 32 7.02 -1.57 5.85
CA CYS A 32 7.67 -0.28 6.06
C CYS A 32 8.45 0.20 4.82
N ARG A 33 9.23 -0.67 4.17
CA ARG A 33 9.92 -0.33 2.92
C ARG A 33 8.96 0.01 1.80
N ASN A 34 7.85 -0.72 1.68
CA ASN A 34 6.82 -0.44 0.68
C ASN A 34 6.16 0.93 0.93
N ILE A 35 5.79 1.25 2.18
CA ILE A 35 5.26 2.58 2.54
C ILE A 35 6.26 3.68 2.20
N GLY A 36 7.54 3.48 2.55
CA GLY A 36 8.61 4.42 2.24
C GLY A 36 8.76 4.65 0.74
N ALA A 37 8.76 3.59 -0.06
CA ALA A 37 8.84 3.66 -1.52
C ALA A 37 7.63 4.37 -2.16
N CYS A 38 6.43 4.23 -1.58
CA CYS A 38 5.24 4.92 -2.07
C CYS A 38 5.29 6.43 -1.80
N LEU A 39 5.72 6.84 -0.60
CA LEU A 39 5.51 8.20 -0.12
C LEU A 39 6.73 9.10 -0.22
N LEU A 40 7.95 8.59 -0.02
CA LEU A 40 9.10 9.43 0.26
C LEU A 40 9.83 9.89 -1.01
N LEU A 41 10.17 11.17 -1.03
CA LEU A 41 11.11 11.79 -1.98
C LEU A 41 12.38 12.19 -1.25
N SER A 42 13.43 12.56 -2.00
CA SER A 42 14.67 13.07 -1.41
C SER A 42 14.48 14.31 -0.52
N HIS A 43 13.51 15.16 -0.87
CA HIS A 43 13.23 16.42 -0.18
C HIS A 43 11.75 16.61 0.16
N GLY A 44 11.01 15.52 0.39
CA GLY A 44 9.60 15.66 0.73
C GLY A 44 8.81 14.36 0.64
N ILE A 45 7.52 14.53 0.41
CA ILE A 45 6.54 13.44 0.32
C ILE A 45 5.76 13.63 -0.99
N ARG A 46 5.41 12.54 -1.64
CA ARG A 46 4.51 12.56 -2.80
C ARG A 46 3.10 12.90 -2.33
N GLU A 47 2.66 14.13 -2.57
CA GLU A 47 1.35 14.63 -2.14
C GLU A 47 0.18 14.00 -2.91
N ASP A 48 0.44 13.48 -4.11
CA ASP A 48 -0.54 12.84 -5.00
C ASP A 48 -0.69 11.31 -4.77
N VAL A 49 -0.22 10.80 -3.63
CA VAL A 49 -0.21 9.38 -3.27
C VAL A 49 -1.10 9.06 -2.07
N GLU A 50 -1.97 8.05 -2.23
CA GLU A 50 -2.67 7.37 -1.13
C GLU A 50 -2.09 5.96 -0.95
N VAL A 51 -1.79 5.57 0.29
CA VAL A 51 -1.35 4.21 0.62
C VAL A 51 -2.32 3.59 1.61
N ILE A 52 -2.87 2.43 1.28
CA ILE A 52 -3.69 1.60 2.16
C ILE A 52 -2.92 0.31 2.47
N VAL A 53 -2.48 0.17 3.71
CA VAL A 53 -1.79 -1.03 4.20
C VAL A 53 -2.82 -1.99 4.76
N HIS A 54 -2.83 -3.22 4.27
CA HIS A 54 -3.69 -4.31 4.71
C HIS A 54 -2.93 -5.23 5.66
N LEU A 55 -3.26 -5.20 6.95
CA LEU A 55 -2.73 -6.12 7.94
C LEU A 55 -3.66 -7.34 8.01
N LEU A 56 -3.18 -8.47 7.51
CA LEU A 56 -3.97 -9.71 7.33
C LEU A 56 -3.46 -10.87 8.20
N GLY A 57 -2.41 -10.64 8.99
CA GLY A 57 -1.87 -11.65 9.89
C GLY A 57 -2.82 -12.03 11.01
N SER A 58 -2.36 -12.92 11.87
CA SER A 58 -3.09 -13.36 13.07
C SER A 58 -2.44 -12.83 14.35
N PRO A 59 -3.18 -12.68 15.46
CA PRO A 59 -4.64 -12.83 15.57
C PRO A 59 -5.40 -11.54 15.18
N GLY A 60 -6.68 -11.69 14.85
CA GLY A 60 -7.61 -10.57 14.66
C GLY A 60 -8.32 -10.56 13.31
N LYS A 61 -9.25 -9.62 13.16
CA LYS A 61 -9.87 -9.33 11.86
C LYS A 61 -8.93 -8.43 11.03
N PRO A 62 -9.00 -8.48 9.70
CA PRO A 62 -8.26 -7.58 8.82
C PRO A 62 -8.39 -6.11 9.24
N ARG A 63 -7.26 -5.42 9.27
CA ARG A 63 -7.17 -3.97 9.53
C ARG A 63 -6.51 -3.27 8.36
N ARG A 64 -7.07 -2.13 8.00
CA ARG A 64 -6.51 -1.22 6.99
C ARG A 64 -5.95 0.02 7.66
N ILE A 65 -4.78 0.48 7.21
CA ILE A 65 -4.16 1.73 7.64
C ILE A 65 -3.96 2.58 6.39
N ARG A 66 -4.57 3.76 6.36
CA ARG A 66 -4.43 4.71 5.28
C ARG A 66 -3.42 5.78 5.63
N PHE A 67 -2.53 6.05 4.70
CA PHE A 67 -1.60 7.19 4.68
C PHE A 67 -1.94 8.08 3.48
N MET A 68 -2.25 9.34 3.74
CA MET A 68 -2.52 10.36 2.71
C MET A 68 -1.29 11.25 2.55
N GLY A 69 -0.62 11.18 1.40
CA GLY A 69 0.59 11.95 1.12
C GLY A 69 0.40 13.45 1.26
N SER A 70 -0.75 13.98 0.83
CA SER A 70 -1.11 15.41 0.93
C SER A 70 -1.16 15.95 2.37
N ASP A 71 -1.40 15.08 3.35
CA ASP A 71 -1.76 15.49 4.71
C ASP A 71 -0.72 15.06 5.74
N ILE A 72 0.13 14.09 5.40
CA ILE A 72 1.02 13.45 6.37
C ILE A 72 2.18 14.38 6.75
N THR A 73 2.40 14.53 8.06
CA THR A 73 3.49 15.34 8.61
C THR A 73 4.41 14.50 9.47
N GLY A 74 5.72 14.71 9.38
CA GLY A 74 6.70 14.09 10.28
C GLY A 74 6.94 12.59 10.06
N LEU A 75 6.57 12.05 8.89
CA LEU A 75 6.99 10.71 8.47
C LEU A 75 8.51 10.70 8.28
N ARG A 76 9.21 9.83 8.99
CA ARG A 76 10.65 9.62 8.85
C ARG A 76 10.92 8.48 7.89
N ALA A 77 12.05 8.56 7.19
CA ALA A 77 12.42 7.60 6.15
C ALA A 77 12.84 6.22 6.68
N ASP A 78 13.19 6.10 7.96
CA ASP A 78 13.63 4.84 8.53
C ASP A 78 12.46 3.89 8.87
N GLU A 79 12.71 2.59 8.68
CA GLU A 79 11.70 1.53 8.90
C GLU A 79 11.17 1.54 10.34
N ARG A 80 12.03 1.82 11.33
CA ARG A 80 11.66 1.79 12.76
C ARG A 80 10.59 2.84 13.07
N SER A 81 10.71 4.04 12.52
CA SER A 81 9.76 5.14 12.72
C SER A 81 8.42 4.84 12.07
N ILE A 82 8.43 4.30 10.84
CA ILE A 82 7.21 3.86 10.14
C ILE A 82 6.53 2.72 10.93
N ALA A 83 7.30 1.73 11.36
CA ALA A 83 6.82 0.63 12.20
C ALA A 83 6.24 1.13 13.53
N GLY A 84 6.85 2.17 14.14
CA GLY A 84 6.33 2.83 15.32
C GLY A 84 4.92 3.42 15.11
N ASN A 85 4.63 3.96 13.92
CA ASN A 85 3.30 4.45 13.58
C ASN A 85 2.30 3.31 13.40
N ILE A 86 2.67 2.24 12.70
CA ILE A 86 1.84 1.02 12.57
C ILE A 86 1.53 0.43 13.95
N ARG A 87 2.54 0.37 14.84
CA ARG A 87 2.40 -0.16 16.20
C ARG A 87 1.38 0.62 17.04
N LYS A 88 1.29 1.95 16.87
CA LYS A 88 0.25 2.77 17.52
C LYS A 88 -1.15 2.42 17.02
N VAL A 89 -1.28 2.03 15.75
CA VAL A 89 -2.57 1.73 15.12
C VAL A 89 -3.12 0.36 15.56
N VAL A 90 -2.28 -0.67 15.66
CA VAL A 90 -2.73 -2.05 15.94
C VAL A 90 -3.26 -2.24 17.36
N VAL A 91 -2.89 -1.36 18.31
CA VAL A 91 -3.39 -1.38 19.68
C VAL A 91 -4.70 -0.61 19.88
N GLU A 92 -5.14 0.14 18.88
CA GLU A 92 -6.42 0.86 18.92
C GLU A 92 -7.61 -0.08 18.66
N PRO A 93 -8.80 0.19 19.23
CA PRO A 93 -10.02 -0.51 18.86
C PRO A 93 -10.24 -0.48 17.35
N LEU A 94 -10.63 -1.62 16.77
CA LEU A 94 -10.86 -1.73 15.32
C LEU A 94 -12.17 -1.01 14.94
N PRO A 95 -12.12 0.04 14.09
CA PRO A 95 -13.33 0.69 13.61
C PRO A 95 -14.16 -0.25 12.70
N PRO A 96 -15.47 -0.02 12.56
CA PRO A 96 -16.29 -0.70 11.56
C PRO A 96 -15.74 -0.52 10.14
N ILE A 97 -16.09 -1.44 9.24
CA ILE A 97 -15.78 -1.34 7.82
C ILE A 97 -16.41 -0.06 7.25
N GLY A 98 -15.66 0.68 6.43
CA GLY A 98 -16.08 1.94 5.82
C GLY A 98 -15.97 3.17 6.74
N THR A 99 -15.57 2.99 8.02
CA THR A 99 -15.37 4.10 8.96
C THR A 99 -13.89 4.32 9.21
N TRP A 100 -13.33 5.38 8.63
CA TRP A 100 -11.95 5.78 8.85
C TRP A 100 -11.82 6.61 10.14
N LYS A 101 -11.18 6.06 11.18
CA LYS A 101 -10.81 6.80 12.39
C LYS A 101 -9.40 7.39 12.21
N GLN A 102 -9.27 8.70 12.35
CA GLN A 102 -7.97 9.36 12.29
C GLN A 102 -7.16 9.10 13.57
N LEU A 103 -5.86 8.81 13.43
CA LEU A 103 -4.92 8.71 14.55
C LEU A 103 -3.98 9.91 14.61
N THR A 104 -3.41 10.30 13.48
CA THR A 104 -2.54 11.47 13.33
C THR A 104 -2.86 12.17 12.02
N GLN A 105 -2.26 13.34 11.75
CA GLN A 105 -2.44 14.01 10.47
C GLN A 105 -1.97 13.11 9.32
N GLY A 106 -2.83 12.96 8.31
CA GLY A 106 -2.59 12.08 7.17
C GLY A 106 -2.58 10.58 7.47
N MET A 107 -2.88 10.12 8.68
CA MET A 107 -2.94 8.70 9.02
C MET A 107 -4.27 8.32 9.69
N ALA A 108 -4.98 7.36 9.09
CA ALA A 108 -6.24 6.84 9.59
C ALA A 108 -6.27 5.31 9.52
N HIS A 109 -7.21 4.68 10.22
CA HIS A 109 -7.40 3.23 10.13
C HIS A 109 -8.89 2.85 10.06
N SER A 110 -9.17 1.67 9.52
CA SER A 110 -10.51 1.12 9.37
C SER A 110 -10.44 -0.41 9.44
N GLY A 111 -11.56 -1.06 9.75
CA GLY A 111 -11.75 -2.47 9.40
C GLY A 111 -11.84 -2.66 7.89
N GLY A 112 -11.77 -3.92 7.46
CA GLY A 112 -11.92 -4.33 6.06
C GLY A 112 -10.69 -5.03 5.52
N ASP A 113 -10.87 -5.73 4.41
CA ASP A 113 -9.87 -6.50 3.68
C ASP A 113 -9.56 -5.87 2.32
N LEU A 114 -8.79 -6.57 1.48
CA LEU A 114 -8.44 -6.11 0.14
C LEU A 114 -9.67 -5.87 -0.75
N ARG A 115 -10.64 -6.78 -0.73
CA ARG A 115 -11.91 -6.62 -1.45
C ARG A 115 -12.58 -5.30 -1.10
N THR A 116 -12.63 -4.96 0.18
CA THR A 116 -13.21 -3.70 0.65
C THR A 116 -12.55 -2.49 -0.02
N THR A 117 -11.21 -2.47 -0.10
CA THR A 117 -10.47 -1.39 -0.77
C THR A 117 -10.74 -1.35 -2.27
N VAL A 118 -10.74 -2.50 -2.95
CA VAL A 118 -11.01 -2.57 -4.40
C VAL A 118 -12.42 -2.09 -4.73
N GLU A 119 -13.41 -2.45 -3.92
CA GLU A 119 -14.79 -1.96 -4.09
C GLU A 119 -14.91 -0.45 -3.83
N GLU A 120 -14.18 0.09 -2.86
CA GLU A 120 -14.09 1.54 -2.62
C GLU A 120 -13.46 2.27 -3.81
N TRP A 121 -12.34 1.75 -4.33
CA TRP A 121 -11.64 2.28 -5.50
C TRP A 121 -12.50 2.24 -6.76
N ARG A 122 -13.23 1.15 -7.02
CA ARG A 122 -14.16 1.06 -8.15
C ARG A 122 -15.28 2.10 -8.10
N ARG A 123 -15.83 2.38 -6.91
CA ARG A 123 -16.83 3.45 -6.75
C ARG A 123 -16.27 4.85 -7.00
N MET A 124 -14.95 4.99 -7.05
CA MET A 124 -14.22 6.22 -7.36
C MET A 124 -13.64 6.20 -8.78
N ASP A 125 -14.07 5.26 -9.63
CA ASP A 125 -13.59 5.07 -11.00
C ASP A 125 -12.05 4.91 -11.10
N VAL A 126 -11.45 4.26 -10.09
CA VAL A 126 -10.01 3.97 -10.06
C VAL A 126 -9.75 2.67 -10.81
N GLU A 127 -8.85 2.70 -11.79
CA GLU A 127 -8.35 1.49 -12.45
C GLU A 127 -7.48 0.70 -11.46
N VAL A 128 -7.72 -0.61 -11.34
CA VAL A 128 -7.04 -1.45 -10.35
C VAL A 128 -6.11 -2.44 -11.03
N CYS A 129 -4.83 -2.32 -10.72
CA CYS A 129 -3.77 -3.18 -11.24
C CYS A 129 -3.14 -3.98 -10.10
N VAL A 130 -2.85 -5.25 -10.33
CA VAL A 130 -2.06 -6.09 -9.43
C VAL A 130 -0.66 -6.25 -10.02
N LEU A 131 0.36 -5.93 -9.23
CA LEU A 131 1.74 -6.15 -9.67
C LEU A 131 2.09 -7.64 -9.55
N ASP A 132 2.25 -8.31 -10.69
CA ASP A 132 2.56 -9.74 -10.76
C ASP A 132 3.46 -10.02 -11.97
N MET A 133 4.48 -10.85 -11.79
CA MET A 133 5.44 -11.20 -12.83
C MET A 133 4.78 -11.81 -14.09
N ASN A 134 3.62 -12.47 -13.94
CA ASN A 134 2.90 -13.12 -15.03
C ASN A 134 1.86 -12.21 -15.71
N GLY A 135 1.77 -10.94 -15.30
CA GLY A 135 0.90 -9.95 -15.92
C GLY A 135 1.40 -9.44 -17.27
N ASP A 136 0.60 -8.57 -17.89
CA ASP A 136 1.01 -7.85 -19.09
C ASP A 136 2.09 -6.81 -18.76
N SER A 137 2.95 -6.50 -19.74
CA SER A 137 4.05 -5.54 -19.55
C SER A 137 3.51 -4.18 -19.08
N LEU A 138 4.18 -3.52 -18.13
CA LEU A 138 3.81 -2.16 -17.72
C LEU A 138 3.74 -1.18 -18.91
N GLU A 139 4.56 -1.40 -19.94
CA GLU A 139 4.60 -0.60 -21.17
C GLU A 139 3.37 -0.78 -22.06
N SER A 140 2.56 -1.82 -21.89
CA SER A 140 1.30 -1.99 -22.60
C SER A 140 0.15 -1.23 -21.95
N MET A 141 0.34 -0.72 -20.72
CA MET A 141 -0.65 0.13 -20.07
C MET A 141 -0.86 1.40 -20.89
N HIS A 142 -2.11 1.68 -21.22
CA HIS A 142 -2.47 2.93 -21.89
C HIS A 142 -2.16 4.12 -20.98
N GLU A 143 -1.81 5.26 -21.58
CA GLU A 143 -1.69 6.53 -20.85
C GLU A 143 -3.01 6.83 -20.16
N ASN A 144 -3.05 6.57 -18.85
CA ASN A 144 -4.27 6.73 -18.08
C ASN A 144 -4.43 8.21 -17.72
N GLN A 145 -5.54 8.82 -18.13
CA GLN A 145 -5.89 10.19 -17.74
C GLN A 145 -6.58 10.25 -16.37
N GLY A 146 -6.89 9.09 -15.78
CA GLY A 146 -7.62 8.95 -14.53
C GLY A 146 -6.76 8.54 -13.32
N ASP A 147 -7.46 8.17 -12.26
CA ASP A 147 -6.85 7.65 -11.04
C ASP A 147 -6.52 6.16 -11.19
N ILE A 148 -5.36 5.75 -10.70
CA ILE A 148 -4.87 4.35 -10.79
C ILE A 148 -4.47 3.83 -9.41
N GLY A 149 -4.79 2.56 -9.16
CA GLY A 149 -4.52 1.83 -7.92
C GLY A 149 -3.69 0.58 -8.17
N PHE A 150 -2.56 0.45 -7.48
CA PHE A 150 -1.68 -0.71 -7.57
C PHE A 150 -1.76 -1.56 -6.31
N ILE A 151 -1.96 -2.86 -6.46
CA ILE A 151 -1.91 -3.85 -5.39
C ILE A 151 -0.50 -4.46 -5.39
N VAL A 152 0.16 -4.42 -4.22
CA VAL A 152 1.55 -4.85 -4.04
C VAL A 152 1.64 -5.82 -2.87
N GLY A 153 2.18 -7.00 -3.12
CA GLY A 153 2.38 -8.06 -2.13
C GLY A 153 3.50 -7.78 -1.13
N ASP A 154 3.56 -8.60 -0.08
CA ASP A 154 4.72 -8.72 0.81
C ASP A 154 5.68 -9.82 0.30
N ASP A 155 6.03 -10.78 1.15
CA ASP A 155 6.91 -11.91 0.82
C ASP A 155 6.12 -13.20 0.53
N ARG A 156 4.81 -13.10 0.38
CA ARG A 156 3.91 -14.19 -0.01
C ARG A 156 3.07 -13.79 -1.23
N ALA A 157 2.53 -14.80 -1.90
CA ALA A 157 1.49 -14.60 -2.90
C ALA A 157 0.29 -13.91 -2.25
N ILE A 158 -0.38 -13.05 -3.01
CA ILE A 158 -1.56 -12.33 -2.54
C ILE A 158 -2.77 -13.25 -2.70
N ASP A 159 -3.36 -13.66 -1.58
CA ASP A 159 -4.53 -14.52 -1.59
C ASP A 159 -5.78 -13.73 -2.03
N GLY A 160 -6.69 -14.41 -2.75
CA GLY A 160 -8.02 -13.87 -3.08
C GLY A 160 -8.06 -12.85 -4.22
N ILE A 161 -6.97 -12.69 -5.01
CA ILE A 161 -6.97 -11.85 -6.22
C ILE A 161 -8.09 -12.26 -7.18
N GLU A 162 -8.26 -13.57 -7.39
CA GLU A 162 -9.29 -14.19 -8.25
C GLU A 162 -10.70 -13.68 -7.91
N ASP A 163 -10.96 -13.45 -6.61
CA ASP A 163 -12.27 -13.04 -6.14
C ASP A 163 -12.50 -11.52 -6.23
N LEU A 164 -11.47 -10.74 -6.60
CA LEU A 164 -11.59 -9.29 -6.75
C LEU A 164 -12.38 -8.92 -8.00
N GLY A 165 -12.55 -9.82 -8.97
CA GLY A 165 -13.23 -9.55 -10.25
C GLY A 165 -12.29 -8.91 -11.26
N ASP A 166 -12.78 -7.93 -12.03
CA ASP A 166 -12.01 -7.28 -13.09
C ASP A 166 -10.86 -6.42 -12.53
N VAL A 167 -9.64 -6.97 -12.57
CA VAL A 167 -8.37 -6.33 -12.21
C VAL A 167 -7.33 -6.70 -13.25
N SER A 168 -6.46 -5.75 -13.61
CA SER A 168 -5.40 -6.00 -14.58
C SER A 168 -4.14 -6.52 -13.88
N MET A 169 -3.57 -7.62 -14.36
CA MET A 169 -2.27 -8.11 -13.88
C MET A 169 -1.17 -7.40 -14.66
N VAL A 170 -0.22 -6.78 -13.97
CA VAL A 170 0.85 -5.97 -14.59
C VAL A 170 2.22 -6.47 -14.13
N SER A 171 3.07 -6.80 -15.11
CA SER A 171 4.44 -7.25 -14.93
C SER A 171 5.44 -6.11 -15.14
N LEU A 172 6.48 -6.12 -14.31
CA LEU A 172 7.60 -5.17 -14.35
C LEU A 172 8.88 -5.79 -14.92
N GLY A 173 8.80 -7.03 -15.41
CA GLY A 173 9.94 -7.79 -15.89
C GLY A 173 9.83 -9.27 -15.57
N LYS A 174 10.93 -9.99 -15.78
CA LYS A 174 10.99 -11.46 -15.70
C LYS A 174 11.35 -12.01 -14.32
N GLU A 175 11.61 -11.14 -13.36
CA GLU A 175 12.10 -11.50 -12.03
C GLU A 175 11.09 -11.12 -10.96
N TRP A 176 11.02 -11.91 -9.89
CA TRP A 176 10.26 -11.56 -8.68
C TRP A 176 11.02 -10.49 -7.90
N LEU A 177 10.57 -9.25 -8.02
CA LEU A 177 11.15 -8.10 -7.33
C LEU A 177 10.54 -7.92 -5.94
N LEU A 178 11.29 -7.28 -5.04
CA LEU A 178 10.74 -6.80 -3.77
C LEU A 178 9.67 -5.73 -4.06
N GLY A 179 8.58 -5.72 -3.29
CA GLY A 179 7.49 -4.75 -3.46
C GLY A 179 7.96 -3.30 -3.54
N SER A 180 8.91 -2.88 -2.69
CA SER A 180 9.51 -1.54 -2.72
C SER A 180 10.22 -1.20 -4.04
N ALA A 181 10.84 -2.18 -4.70
CA ALA A 181 11.43 -2.00 -6.02
C ALA A 181 10.34 -1.90 -7.09
N CYS A 182 9.29 -2.72 -7.01
CA CYS A 182 8.13 -2.62 -7.89
C CYS A 182 7.49 -1.22 -7.84
N ILE A 183 7.25 -0.72 -6.62
CA ILE A 183 6.70 0.62 -6.38
C ILE A 183 7.60 1.70 -6.98
N SER A 184 8.92 1.58 -6.80
CA SER A 184 9.89 2.54 -7.36
C SER A 184 9.86 2.57 -8.89
N ILE A 185 9.76 1.41 -9.54
CA ILE A 185 9.64 1.29 -11.00
C ILE A 185 8.32 1.89 -11.50
N VAL A 186 7.21 1.57 -10.85
CA VAL A 186 5.88 2.14 -11.17
C VAL A 186 5.90 3.66 -11.04
N HIS A 187 6.48 4.18 -9.95
CA HIS A 187 6.64 5.62 -9.80
C HIS A 187 7.50 6.25 -10.89
N HIS A 188 8.62 5.62 -11.24
CA HIS A 188 9.47 6.10 -12.32
C HIS A 188 8.72 6.15 -13.66
N TRP A 189 7.94 5.11 -13.97
CA TRP A 189 7.13 5.06 -15.18
C TRP A 189 6.03 6.13 -15.18
N LEU A 190 5.29 6.29 -14.08
CA LEU A 190 4.28 7.34 -13.95
C LEU A 190 4.89 8.75 -14.04
N ASP A 191 6.06 8.96 -13.44
CA ASP A 191 6.78 10.23 -13.49
C ASP A 191 7.29 10.56 -14.91
N SER A 192 7.63 9.55 -15.72
CA SER A 192 8.10 9.76 -17.10
C SER A 192 6.98 9.97 -18.11
N HIS A 193 5.75 9.57 -17.78
CA HIS A 193 4.54 9.75 -18.60
C HIS A 193 3.63 10.89 -18.10
N ALA A 194 3.86 11.39 -16.89
CA ALA A 194 3.28 12.66 -16.47
C ALA A 194 3.88 13.78 -17.32
N GLY A 195 3.02 14.52 -18.05
CA GLY A 195 3.45 15.72 -18.75
C GLY A 195 4.25 16.63 -17.81
N LYS A 196 5.36 17.21 -18.30
CA LYS A 196 6.17 18.12 -17.47
C LYS A 196 5.24 19.17 -16.85
N PRO A 197 5.23 19.34 -15.51
CA PRO A 197 4.53 20.47 -14.93
C PRO A 197 5.12 21.75 -15.55
N SER A 198 4.23 22.58 -16.08
CA SER A 198 4.53 23.87 -16.71
C SER A 198 5.25 24.82 -15.75
#